data_AF-A0A8T7MJR9-F1
#
_entry.id   AF-A0A8T7MJR9-F1
#
_cell.length_a   1.000
_cell.length_b   1.000
_cell.length_c   1.000
_cell.angle_alpha   90.00
_cell.angle_beta   90.00
_cell.angle_gamma   90.00
#
_symmetry.space_group_name_H-M   'P 1'
#
loop_
_entity.id
_entity.type
_entity.pdbx_description
1 polymer ?
#
loop_
_entity_poly.entity_id
_entity_poly.type
_entity_poly.pdbx_seq_one_letter_code
_entity_poly.pdbx_strand_id
1 'polypeptide(L)'
;MTQQLQLTPWRDAITPHPDVQAGRYHQAEFAADLAEVISGEAGKEYGDPVEFFRRTYLTNGMKSLLLSALERLKGDGTAPVIQLKTAFGGGKTHTMLALYYLVKEPEKAAQVPAVAELLKSSGADFRPSSRTGWDSP
;
A
#
# COMPACT_ATOMS: atom_id res chain seq x y z
N MET A 1 19.34 -38.20 3.68
CA MET A 1 18.47 -38.37 2.50
C MET A 1 17.53 -37.19 2.47
N THR A 2 17.88 -36.13 1.73
CA THR A 2 17.16 -34.86 1.76
C THR A 2 15.96 -34.95 0.83
N GLN A 3 14.75 -34.98 1.37
CA GLN A 3 13.52 -35.00 0.59
C GLN A 3 13.41 -33.68 -0.16
N GLN A 4 13.58 -33.73 -1.48
CA GLN A 4 13.46 -32.56 -2.35
C GLN A 4 11.96 -32.21 -2.43
N LEU A 5 11.56 -31.13 -1.77
CA LEU A 5 10.19 -30.61 -1.85
C LEU A 5 9.91 -30.22 -3.32
N GLN A 6 9.13 -31.03 -4.02
CA GLN A 6 8.61 -30.65 -5.33
C GLN A 6 7.55 -29.57 -5.13
N LEU A 7 7.88 -28.33 -5.46
CA LEU A 7 6.92 -27.24 -5.47
C LEU A 7 5.97 -27.41 -6.65
N THR A 8 4.67 -27.30 -6.38
CA THR A 8 3.65 -27.24 -7.43
C THR A 8 3.91 -26.02 -8.31
N PRO A 9 3.96 -26.17 -9.65
CA PRO A 9 4.06 -25.02 -10.54
C PRO A 9 2.94 -24.03 -10.26
N TRP A 10 3.24 -22.72 -10.22
CA TRP A 10 2.26 -21.70 -9.84
C TRP A 10 0.98 -21.76 -10.69
N ARG A 11 1.11 -22.08 -11.99
CA ARG A 11 0.01 -22.24 -12.94
C ARG A 11 -0.98 -23.35 -12.56
N ASP A 12 -0.53 -24.33 -11.79
CA ASP A 12 -1.34 -25.46 -11.32
C ASP A 12 -1.88 -25.20 -9.91
N ALA A 13 -1.38 -24.16 -9.22
CA ALA A 13 -1.77 -23.78 -7.87
C ALA A 13 -2.75 -22.59 -7.83
N ILE A 14 -2.73 -21.72 -8.84
CA ILE A 14 -3.56 -20.51 -8.90
C ILE A 14 -4.14 -20.30 -10.29
N THR A 15 -5.36 -19.75 -10.33
CA THR A 15 -5.99 -19.27 -11.57
C THR A 15 -5.62 -17.79 -11.78
N PRO A 16 -4.94 -17.42 -12.88
CA PRO A 16 -4.58 -16.02 -13.15
C PRO A 16 -5.82 -15.13 -13.29
N HIS A 17 -5.67 -13.82 -13.10
CA HIS A 17 -6.78 -12.87 -13.33
C HIS A 17 -7.31 -12.98 -14.77
N PRO A 18 -8.62 -12.84 -15.02
CA PRO A 18 -9.21 -12.96 -16.36
C PRO A 18 -8.51 -12.12 -17.44
N ASP A 19 -8.03 -10.92 -17.10
CA ASP A 19 -7.37 -10.01 -18.06
C ASP A 19 -6.01 -10.55 -18.52
N VAL A 20 -5.27 -11.21 -17.62
CA VAL A 20 -4.01 -11.89 -17.94
C VAL A 20 -4.27 -13.12 -18.81
N GLN A 21 -5.31 -13.90 -18.49
CA GLN A 21 -5.68 -15.08 -19.30
C GLN A 21 -6.13 -14.70 -20.71
N ALA A 22 -6.85 -13.58 -20.84
CA ALA A 22 -7.37 -13.11 -22.11
C ALA A 22 -6.35 -12.33 -22.96
N GLY A 23 -5.12 -12.12 -22.46
CA GLY A 23 -4.09 -11.32 -23.14
C GLY A 23 -4.45 -9.83 -23.26
N ARG A 24 -5.46 -9.36 -22.53
CA ARG A 24 -5.92 -7.96 -22.51
C ARG A 24 -5.29 -7.24 -21.32
N TYR A 25 -3.96 -7.22 -21.24
CA TYR A 25 -3.25 -6.52 -20.17
C TYR A 25 -2.50 -5.32 -20.75
N HIS A 26 -2.80 -4.12 -20.25
CA HIS A 26 -2.04 -2.92 -20.62
C HIS A 26 -1.02 -2.63 -19.52
N GLN A 27 0.28 -2.55 -19.86
CA GLN A 27 1.34 -2.23 -18.88
C GLN A 27 1.08 -0.93 -18.12
N ALA A 28 0.37 0.03 -18.73
CA ALA A 28 -0.01 1.29 -18.11
C ALA A 28 -0.94 1.12 -16.91
N GLU A 29 -1.78 0.08 -16.88
CA GLU A 29 -2.72 -0.19 -15.78
C GLU A 29 -2.05 -0.64 -14.47
N PHE A 30 -0.73 -0.91 -14.48
CA PHE A 30 0.03 -1.30 -13.28
C PHE A 30 0.95 -0.19 -12.76
N ALA A 31 0.98 0.96 -13.44
CA ALA A 31 1.74 2.12 -13.00
C ALA A 31 0.85 2.92 -12.05
N ALA A 32 1.09 2.75 -10.75
CA ALA A 32 0.50 3.63 -9.75
C ALA A 32 0.89 5.09 -10.05
N ASP A 33 -0.11 5.97 -10.22
CA ASP A 33 0.04 7.41 -10.30
C ASP A 33 -0.64 8.07 -9.09
N LEU A 34 0.15 8.79 -8.29
CA LEU A 34 -0.35 9.49 -7.13
C LEU A 34 -1.19 10.72 -7.51
N ALA A 35 -0.89 11.37 -8.63
CA ALA A 35 -1.63 12.54 -9.09
C ALA A 35 -3.05 12.15 -9.49
N GLU A 36 -3.21 11.06 -10.25
CA GLU A 36 -4.53 10.53 -10.62
C GLU A 36 -5.36 10.11 -9.40
N VAL A 37 -4.72 9.53 -8.38
CA VAL A 37 -5.41 9.17 -7.13
C VAL A 37 -5.87 10.43 -6.39
N ILE A 38 -5.01 11.45 -6.31
CA ILE A 38 -5.34 12.71 -5.64
C ILE A 38 -6.43 13.49 -6.40
N SER A 39 -6.43 13.47 -7.74
CA SER A 39 -7.47 14.09 -8.57
C SER A 39 -8.78 13.31 -8.62
N GLY A 40 -8.78 12.06 -8.14
CA GLY A 40 -9.94 11.17 -8.21
C GLY A 40 -10.18 10.56 -9.59
N GLU A 41 -9.19 10.62 -10.48
CA GLU A 41 -9.23 10.10 -11.84
C GLU A 41 -8.69 8.66 -11.95
N ALA A 42 -8.00 8.18 -10.91
CA ALA A 42 -7.45 6.84 -10.87
C ALA A 42 -8.54 5.75 -10.99
N GLY A 43 -8.20 4.66 -11.68
CA GLY A 43 -9.01 3.45 -11.72
C GLY A 43 -9.28 2.89 -10.31
N LYS A 44 -10.35 2.11 -10.17
CA LYS A 44 -10.84 1.61 -8.87
C LYS A 44 -9.75 0.89 -8.07
N GLU A 45 -8.86 0.19 -8.75
CA GLU A 45 -7.73 -0.54 -8.18
C GLU A 45 -6.74 0.32 -7.40
N TYR A 46 -6.58 1.60 -7.78
CA TYR A 46 -5.72 2.55 -7.11
C TYR A 46 -6.50 3.63 -6.35
N GLY A 47 -7.71 3.97 -6.79
CA GLY A 47 -8.57 5.03 -6.22
C GLY A 47 -9.42 4.59 -5.02
N ASP A 48 -9.66 3.29 -4.83
CA ASP A 48 -10.34 2.78 -3.64
C ASP A 48 -9.32 2.20 -2.64
N PRO A 49 -9.27 2.68 -1.38
CA PRO A 49 -8.31 2.20 -0.40
C PRO A 49 -8.39 0.69 -0.15
N VAL A 50 -9.60 0.12 -0.13
CA VAL A 50 -9.80 -1.31 0.15
C VAL A 50 -9.23 -2.15 -0.99
N GLU A 51 -9.55 -1.79 -2.23
CA GLU A 51 -9.05 -2.50 -3.40
C GLU A 51 -7.53 -2.36 -3.58
N PHE A 52 -7.00 -1.16 -3.33
CA PHE A 52 -5.56 -0.90 -3.32
C PHE A 52 -4.83 -1.82 -2.34
N PHE A 53 -5.27 -1.87 -1.07
CA PHE A 53 -4.60 -2.68 -0.05
C PHE A 53 -4.87 -4.19 -0.22
N ARG A 54 -5.99 -4.60 -0.83
CA ARG A 54 -6.25 -6.01 -1.16
C ARG A 54 -5.27 -6.56 -2.21
N ARG A 55 -4.78 -5.69 -3.10
CA ARG A 55 -3.81 -6.03 -4.16
C ARG A 55 -2.36 -5.73 -3.78
N THR A 56 -2.15 -5.00 -2.69
CA THR A 56 -0.82 -4.58 -2.23
C THR A 56 -0.30 -5.48 -1.13
N TYR A 57 0.80 -6.18 -1.39
CA TYR A 57 1.49 -6.93 -0.35
C TYR A 57 2.32 -6.00 0.54
N LEU A 58 1.93 -5.87 1.80
CA LEU A 58 2.65 -5.11 2.83
C LEU A 58 3.93 -5.85 3.24
N THR A 59 5.01 -5.64 2.50
CA THR A 59 6.34 -6.14 2.87
C THR A 59 6.77 -5.60 4.24
N ASN A 60 7.66 -6.33 4.94
CA ASN A 60 8.19 -5.86 6.22
C ASN A 60 8.83 -4.47 6.11
N GLY A 61 9.54 -4.17 5.01
CA GLY A 61 10.11 -2.84 4.77
C GLY A 61 9.05 -1.74 4.63
N MET A 62 7.98 -2.01 3.89
CA MET A 62 6.86 -1.09 3.76
C MET A 62 6.17 -0.88 5.11
N LYS A 63 5.91 -1.95 5.88
CA LYS A 63 5.32 -1.87 7.21
C LYS A 63 6.15 -0.99 8.15
N SER A 64 7.45 -1.24 8.25
CA SER A 64 8.35 -0.44 9.08
C SER A 64 8.34 1.04 8.69
N LEU A 65 8.37 1.34 7.39
CA LEU A 65 8.31 2.71 6.90
C LEU A 65 6.99 3.39 7.25
N LEU A 66 5.87 2.73 7.00
CA LEU A 66 4.54 3.27 7.30
C LEU A 66 4.37 3.52 8.81
N LEU A 67 4.83 2.60 9.65
CA LEU A 67 4.83 2.78 11.11
C LEU A 67 5.66 4.01 11.52
N SER A 68 6.90 4.12 11.05
CA SER A 68 7.75 5.28 11.37
C SER A 68 7.15 6.61 10.86
N ALA A 69 6.48 6.60 9.71
CA ALA A 69 5.80 7.78 9.20
C ALA A 69 4.59 8.16 10.07
N LEU A 70 3.78 7.18 10.49
CA LEU A 70 2.63 7.40 11.37
C LEU A 70 3.04 7.88 12.76
N GLU A 71 4.10 7.31 13.35
CA GLU A 71 4.70 7.81 14.59
C GLU A 71 5.06 9.28 14.43
N ARG A 72 5.81 9.61 13.36
CA ARG A 72 6.26 10.99 13.10
C ARG A 72 5.10 11.98 13.00
N LEU A 73 4.00 11.59 12.34
CA LEU A 73 2.80 12.41 12.20
C LEU A 73 2.08 12.67 13.53
N LYS A 74 2.27 11.81 14.54
CA LYS A 74 1.76 12.04 15.90
C LYS A 74 2.62 13.01 16.73
N GLY A 75 3.81 13.35 16.24
CA GLY A 75 4.80 14.12 16.98
C GLY A 75 5.86 13.26 17.67
N ASP A 76 5.73 11.94 17.60
CA ASP A 76 6.71 10.99 18.15
C ASP A 76 7.66 10.52 17.03
N GLY A 77 8.95 10.39 17.28
CA GLY A 77 9.85 9.77 16.29
C GLY A 77 11.15 10.50 16.05
N THR A 78 12.14 9.73 15.61
CA THR A 78 13.56 10.11 15.70
C THR A 78 14.18 10.49 14.36
N ALA A 79 13.68 9.94 13.25
CA ALA A 79 14.25 10.15 11.91
C ALA A 79 13.27 10.90 10.99
N PRO A 80 13.59 12.15 10.56
CA PRO A 80 12.73 12.93 9.69
C PRO A 80 12.82 12.51 8.20
N VAL A 81 13.80 11.69 7.84
CA VAL A 81 14.06 11.28 6.46
C VAL A 81 14.22 9.77 6.39
N ILE A 82 13.41 9.10 5.58
CA ILE A 82 13.52 7.67 5.30
C ILE A 82 13.95 7.50 3.85
N GLN A 83 15.16 6.97 3.63
CA GLN A 83 15.63 6.65 2.29
C GLN A 83 15.11 5.28 1.86
N LEU A 84 14.20 5.28 0.88
CA LEU A 84 13.74 4.08 0.19
C LEU A 84 14.87 3.50 -0.67
N LYS A 85 15.69 2.61 -0.10
CA LYS A 85 16.66 1.81 -0.87
C LYS A 85 15.97 0.62 -1.50
N THR A 86 15.29 0.85 -2.62
CA THR A 86 14.64 -0.22 -3.39
C THR A 86 15.30 -0.31 -4.76
N ALA A 87 15.59 -1.52 -5.24
CA ALA A 87 15.96 -1.71 -6.65
C ALA A 87 14.86 -1.16 -7.58
N PHE A 88 15.20 -0.85 -8.83
CA PHE A 88 14.26 -0.33 -9.84
C PHE A 88 12.89 -1.06 -9.81
N GLY A 89 11.79 -0.30 -9.85
CA GLY A 89 10.42 -0.83 -9.72
C GLY A 89 9.94 -1.14 -8.29
N GLY A 90 10.77 -0.96 -7.25
CA GLY A 90 10.52 -1.46 -5.90
C GLY A 90 9.52 -0.69 -5.01
N GLY A 91 8.43 -0.14 -5.56
CA GLY A 91 7.27 0.24 -4.75
C GLY A 91 7.28 1.62 -4.10
N LYS A 92 8.03 2.61 -4.62
CA LYS A 92 8.00 3.99 -4.10
C LYS A 92 6.62 4.63 -4.18
N THR A 93 6.02 4.66 -5.37
CA THR A 93 4.67 5.25 -5.56
C THR A 93 3.62 4.47 -4.78
N HIS A 94 3.72 3.15 -4.73
CA HIS A 94 2.84 2.32 -3.89
C HIS A 94 3.01 2.63 -2.40
N THR A 95 4.23 2.87 -1.93
CA THR A 95 4.47 3.26 -0.53
C THR A 95 3.88 4.63 -0.23
N MET A 96 3.99 5.57 -1.17
CA MET A 96 3.36 6.89 -1.05
C MET A 96 1.84 6.80 -1.04
N LEU A 97 1.23 6.00 -1.93
CA LEU A 97 -0.22 5.75 -1.94
C LEU A 97 -0.70 5.07 -0.66
N ALA A 98 0.04 4.08 -0.16
CA ALA A 98 -0.27 3.44 1.10
C ALA A 98 -0.29 4.48 2.23
N LEU A 99 0.74 5.32 2.35
CA LEU A 99 0.77 6.38 3.35
C LEU A 99 -0.38 7.38 3.16
N TYR A 100 -0.66 7.79 1.92
CA TYR A 100 -1.78 8.68 1.58
C TYR A 100 -3.10 8.13 2.11
N TYR A 101 -3.41 6.87 1.85
CA TYR A 101 -4.66 6.25 2.30
C TYR A 101 -4.74 6.03 3.81
N LEU A 102 -3.62 5.70 4.46
CA LEU A 102 -3.60 5.63 5.93
C LEU A 102 -3.87 6.98 6.58
N VAL A 103 -3.57 8.08 5.89
CA VAL A 103 -3.81 9.43 6.42
C VAL A 103 -5.18 9.97 6.03
N LYS A 104 -5.58 9.81 4.76
CA LYS A 104 -6.81 10.39 4.21
C LYS A 104 -8.06 9.58 4.56
N GLU A 105 -7.97 8.24 4.54
CA GLU A 105 -9.11 7.34 4.73
C GLU A 105 -8.75 6.11 5.61
N PRO A 106 -8.24 6.33 6.84
CA PRO A 106 -7.78 5.24 7.72
C PRO A 106 -8.86 4.21 8.02
N GLU A 107 -10.13 4.63 8.15
CA GLU A 107 -11.26 3.74 8.43
C GLU A 107 -11.53 2.77 7.27
N LYS A 108 -11.43 3.23 6.02
CA LYS A 108 -11.55 2.35 4.85
C LYS A 108 -10.34 1.44 4.73
N ALA A 109 -9.14 1.98 4.89
CA ALA A 109 -7.91 1.19 4.83
C ALA A 109 -7.91 0.06 5.88
N ALA A 110 -8.42 0.33 7.10
CA ALA A 110 -8.54 -0.64 8.18
C ALA A 110 -9.53 -1.79 7.92
N GLN A 111 -10.32 -1.75 6.84
CA GLN A 111 -11.11 -2.90 6.42
C GLN A 111 -10.24 -4.06 5.94
N VAL A 112 -9.00 -3.80 5.54
CA VAL A 112 -8.01 -4.84 5.21
C VAL A 112 -7.31 -5.29 6.50
N PRO A 113 -7.37 -6.59 6.88
CA PRO A 113 -6.86 -7.06 8.17
C PRO A 113 -5.39 -6.71 8.43
N ALA A 114 -4.53 -6.84 7.42
CA ALA A 114 -3.10 -6.52 7.55
C ALA A 114 -2.85 -5.03 7.84
N VAL A 115 -3.74 -4.15 7.37
CA VAL A 115 -3.69 -2.71 7.65
C VAL A 115 -4.24 -2.42 9.04
N ALA A 116 -5.34 -3.06 9.44
CA ALA A 116 -5.89 -2.94 10.79
C ALA A 116 -4.85 -3.32 11.85
N GLU A 117 -4.11 -4.39 11.63
CA GLU A 117 -2.99 -4.79 12.50
C GLU A 117 -1.90 -3.73 12.55
N LEU A 118 -1.48 -3.19 11.40
CA LEU A 118 -0.47 -2.14 11.32
C LEU A 118 -0.89 -0.87 12.08
N LEU A 119 -2.14 -0.41 11.90
CA LEU A 119 -2.68 0.75 12.60
C LEU A 119 -2.75 0.51 14.12
N LYS A 120 -3.17 -0.68 14.56
CA LYS A 120 -3.13 -1.07 15.98
C LYS A 120 -1.71 -1.06 16.53
N SER A 121 -0.73 -1.59 15.79
CA SER A 121 0.68 -1.61 16.20
C SER A 121 1.28 -0.22 16.34
N SER A 122 0.83 0.74 15.53
CA SER A 122 1.24 2.14 15.70
C SER A 122 0.66 2.82 16.94
N GLY A 123 -0.24 2.13 17.68
CA GLY A 123 -0.96 2.69 18.82
C GLY A 123 -1.90 3.83 18.43
N ALA A 124 -2.39 3.84 17.17
CA ALA A 124 -3.11 4.99 16.64
C ALA A 124 -4.62 4.82 16.70
N ASP A 125 -5.24 5.58 17.61
CA ASP A 125 -6.39 6.38 17.23
C ASP A 125 -5.85 7.50 16.30
N PHE A 126 -5.57 7.14 15.03
CA PHE A 126 -4.94 8.06 14.07
C PHE A 126 -5.98 9.09 13.64
N ARG A 127 -6.12 10.15 14.42
CA ARG A 127 -6.67 11.42 13.95
C ARG A 127 -5.49 12.37 13.85
N PRO A 128 -5.06 12.80 12.64
CA PRO A 128 -4.08 13.85 12.53
C PRO A 128 -4.53 15.02 13.40
N SER A 129 -3.79 15.31 14.48
CA SER A 129 -4.13 16.40 15.40
C SER A 129 -3.87 17.77 14.77
N SER A 130 -3.23 17.80 13.60
CA SER A 130 -2.95 18.99 12.82
C SER A 130 -3.77 18.98 11.52
N ARG A 131 -4.59 20.02 11.35
CA ARG A 131 -5.17 20.44 10.06
C ARG A 131 -4.05 20.45 9.03
N THR A 132 -4.05 19.50 8.10
CA THR A 132 -3.29 19.67 6.87
C THR A 132 -3.98 20.79 6.10
N GLY A 133 -3.24 21.71 5.49
CA GLY A 133 -3.83 22.79 4.66
C GLY A 133 -4.56 22.32 3.40
N TRP A 134 -4.92 21.02 3.34
CA TRP A 134 -5.53 20.31 2.23
C TRP A 134 -7.07 20.31 2.25
N ASP A 135 -7.69 20.93 3.26
CA ASP A 135 -9.15 21.03 3.41
C ASP A 135 -9.75 22.27 2.73
N SER A 136 -9.17 22.75 1.62
CA SER A 136 -9.77 23.85 0.83
C SER A 136 -10.56 23.26 -0.35
N PRO A 137 -11.78 23.75 -0.60
CA PRO A 137 -12.66 23.24 -1.66
C PRO A 137 -12.12 23.47 -3.07
#